data_AF-A0A9W8M696-F1
#
_entry.id   AF-A0A9W8M696-F1
#
_cell.length_a   1.000
_cell.length_b   1.000
_cell.length_c   1.000
_cell.angle_alpha   90.00
_cell.angle_beta   90.00
_cell.angle_gamma   90.00
#
_symmetry.space_group_name_H-M   'P 1'
#
loop_
_entity.id
_entity.type
_entity.pdbx_description
1 polymer ?
#
loop_
_entity_poly.entity_id
_entity_poly.type
_entity_poly.pdbx_seq_one_letter_code
_entity_poly.pdbx_strand_id
1 'polypeptide(L)'
;MDRNVSQESKQQILQPLSVLRPKFRAVAATLKDLDLVFIEEAFERMLLDYDRVFSAMGVPACLWRRTGEIYKGNREFCELIGLEGSMMRDGRLCIYELMAEESAVNYWEKYGHVAFDSSQKAVLTSCVLRYRPVVNPNSNNSAGSAPISASPNKNDDTSNTGTPVKEEPSDDDTGATQPTEAGFINCCFSFTIRRDKWGIPSMIVGNFIAC
;
A
#
# COMPACT_ATOMS: atom_id res chain seq x y z
N MET A 1 -0.07 6.99 -1.07
CA MET A 1 0.65 7.20 -2.37
C MET A 1 1.44 8.52 -2.46
N ASP A 2 1.08 9.59 -1.75
CA ASP A 2 1.59 10.92 -2.13
C ASP A 2 3.01 11.30 -1.72
N ARG A 3 3.61 10.65 -0.70
CA ARG A 3 4.92 11.04 -0.17
C ARG A 3 6.11 10.26 -0.73
N ASN A 4 5.89 9.09 -1.37
CA ASN A 4 6.97 8.11 -1.59
C ASN A 4 7.13 7.64 -3.05
N VAL A 5 6.35 8.22 -3.98
CA VAL A 5 6.39 7.90 -5.41
C VAL A 5 6.51 9.22 -6.16
N SER A 6 7.48 9.33 -7.07
CA SER A 6 7.60 10.47 -7.99
C SER A 6 6.31 10.65 -8.79
N GLN A 7 6.09 11.88 -9.27
CA GLN A 7 4.88 12.19 -10.04
C GLN A 7 4.81 11.39 -11.36
N GLU A 8 5.96 10.96 -11.88
CA GLU A 8 6.09 10.17 -13.11
C GLU A 8 5.68 8.71 -12.89
N SER A 9 6.23 8.03 -11.87
CA SER A 9 5.81 6.64 -11.58
C SER A 9 4.38 6.57 -11.07
N LYS A 10 3.84 7.62 -10.44
CA LYS A 10 2.39 7.72 -10.19
C LYS A 10 1.58 7.64 -11.48
N GLN A 11 1.97 8.37 -12.52
CA GLN A 11 1.28 8.31 -13.81
C GLN A 11 1.38 6.92 -14.43
N GLN A 12 2.55 6.28 -14.34
CA GLN A 12 2.76 4.91 -14.82
C GLN A 12 1.91 3.89 -14.06
N ILE A 13 1.74 4.01 -12.74
CA ILE A 13 0.85 3.13 -11.95
C ILE A 13 -0.63 3.39 -12.27
N LEU A 14 -1.00 4.66 -12.48
CA LEU A 14 -2.38 5.04 -12.79
C LEU A 14 -2.83 4.54 -14.16
N GLN A 15 -1.91 4.32 -15.11
CA GLN A 15 -2.23 3.84 -16.45
C GLN A 15 -2.85 2.42 -16.42
N PRO A 16 -2.23 1.37 -15.86
CA PRO A 16 -2.87 0.07 -15.67
C PRO A 16 -4.18 0.15 -14.89
N LEU A 17 -4.23 0.96 -13.83
CA LEU A 17 -5.43 1.15 -13.03
C LEU A 17 -6.59 1.75 -13.82
N SER A 18 -6.31 2.68 -14.74
CA SER A 18 -7.32 3.32 -15.59
C SER A 18 -8.02 2.31 -16.51
N VAL A 19 -7.31 1.27 -16.95
CA VAL A 19 -7.86 0.19 -17.79
C VAL A 19 -8.69 -0.79 -16.95
N LEU A 20 -8.27 -1.05 -15.71
CA LEU A 20 -8.96 -1.99 -14.83
C LEU A 20 -10.23 -1.40 -14.19
N ARG A 21 -10.23 -0.10 -13.85
CA ARG A 21 -11.35 0.56 -13.15
C ARG A 21 -12.70 0.41 -13.88
N PRO A 22 -12.82 0.63 -15.20
CA PRO A 22 -14.07 0.41 -15.93
C PRO A 22 -14.53 -1.04 -15.91
N LYS A 23 -13.60 -2.01 -16.04
CA LYS A 23 -13.92 -3.43 -15.98
C LYS A 23 -14.48 -3.81 -14.60
N PHE A 24 -13.84 -3.34 -13.53
CA PHE A 24 -14.35 -3.53 -12.18
C PHE A 24 -15.72 -2.90 -11.97
N ARG A 25 -15.92 -1.68 -12.47
CA ARG A 25 -17.20 -0.98 -12.35
C ARG A 25 -18.31 -1.69 -13.11
N ALA A 26 -18.02 -2.23 -14.30
CA ALA A 26 -18.97 -2.97 -15.10
C ALA A 26 -19.45 -4.22 -14.36
N VAL A 27 -18.54 -5.00 -13.75
CA VAL A 27 -18.93 -6.18 -12.96
C VAL A 27 -19.65 -5.76 -11.68
N ALA A 28 -19.15 -4.75 -10.95
CA ALA A 28 -19.78 -4.26 -9.72
C ALA A 28 -21.21 -3.76 -9.95
N ALA A 29 -21.50 -3.15 -11.11
CA ALA A 29 -22.85 -2.71 -11.48
C ALA A 29 -23.84 -3.87 -11.68
N THR A 30 -23.36 -5.10 -11.88
CA THR A 30 -24.21 -6.30 -12.00
C THR A 30 -24.45 -7.02 -10.67
N LEU A 31 -23.73 -6.63 -9.60
CA LEU A 31 -23.82 -7.27 -8.29
C LEU A 31 -24.99 -6.70 -7.49
N LYS A 32 -25.67 -7.58 -6.75
CA LYS A 32 -26.67 -7.18 -5.75
C LYS A 32 -26.00 -6.98 -4.40
N ASP A 33 -26.68 -6.27 -3.50
CA ASP A 33 -26.17 -6.05 -2.13
C ASP A 33 -25.84 -7.35 -1.39
N LEU A 34 -26.67 -8.38 -1.58
CA LEU A 34 -26.42 -9.70 -1.00
C LEU A 34 -25.15 -10.37 -1.57
N ASP A 35 -24.86 -10.16 -2.85
CA ASP A 35 -23.64 -10.67 -3.48
C ASP A 35 -22.40 -9.99 -2.87
N LEU A 36 -22.48 -8.68 -2.60
CA LEU A 36 -21.41 -7.94 -1.91
C LEU A 36 -21.15 -8.48 -0.51
N VAL A 37 -22.21 -8.81 0.25
CA VAL A 37 -22.09 -9.43 1.58
C VAL A 37 -21.38 -10.78 1.47
N PHE A 38 -21.74 -11.63 0.51
CA PHE A 38 -21.07 -12.92 0.32
C PHE A 38 -19.60 -12.79 -0.08
N ILE A 39 -19.27 -11.79 -0.91
CA ILE A 39 -17.87 -11.52 -1.29
C ILE A 39 -17.05 -11.17 -0.05
N GLU A 40 -17.59 -10.32 0.81
CA GLU A 40 -16.92 -9.87 2.04
C GLU A 40 -16.78 -11.01 3.05
N GLU A 41 -17.85 -11.79 3.28
CA GLU A 41 -17.81 -12.99 4.12
C GLU A 41 -16.76 -13.99 3.63
N ALA A 42 -16.69 -14.23 2.31
CA ALA A 42 -15.72 -15.14 1.72
C ALA A 42 -14.28 -14.63 1.88
N PHE A 43 -14.06 -13.32 1.81
CA PHE A 43 -12.74 -12.73 2.08
C PHE A 43 -12.32 -12.92 3.54
N GLU A 44 -13.19 -12.63 4.50
CA GLU A 44 -12.93 -12.81 5.94
C GLU A 44 -12.66 -14.28 6.28
N ARG A 45 -13.43 -15.21 5.71
CA ARG A 45 -13.18 -16.64 5.89
C ARG A 45 -11.79 -17.05 5.37
N MET A 46 -11.40 -16.51 4.21
CA MET A 46 -10.09 -16.76 3.64
C MET A 46 -8.97 -16.18 4.53
N LEU A 47 -9.16 -15.01 5.15
CA LEU A 47 -8.21 -14.47 6.12
C LEU A 47 -7.98 -15.41 7.32
N LEU A 48 -9.04 -16.04 7.83
CA LEU A 48 -8.95 -17.01 8.92
C LEU A 48 -8.23 -18.30 8.50
N ASP A 49 -8.46 -18.78 7.29
CA ASP A 49 -7.75 -19.95 6.75
C ASP A 49 -6.25 -19.67 6.59
N TYR A 50 -5.90 -18.45 6.13
CA TYR A 50 -4.50 -18.05 5.98
C TYR A 50 -3.76 -17.82 7.31
N ASP A 51 -4.44 -17.66 8.45
CA ASP A 51 -3.76 -17.52 9.76
C ASP A 51 -2.96 -18.78 10.11
N ARG A 52 -3.56 -19.94 9.89
CA ARG A 52 -2.90 -21.24 10.12
C ARG A 52 -1.76 -21.46 9.14
N VAL A 53 -1.97 -21.08 7.88
CA VAL A 53 -0.94 -21.19 6.83
C VAL A 53 0.26 -20.29 7.16
N PHE A 54 0.04 -19.04 7.52
CA PHE A 54 1.11 -18.09 7.84
C PHE A 54 1.86 -18.47 9.11
N SER A 55 1.20 -19.11 10.06
CA SER A 55 1.86 -19.62 11.27
C SER A 55 2.71 -20.87 11.01
N ALA A 56 2.44 -21.62 9.94
CA ALA A 56 3.14 -22.86 9.60
C ALA A 56 4.24 -22.69 8.52
N MET A 57 4.18 -21.62 7.73
CA MET A 57 5.15 -21.36 6.66
C MET A 57 6.34 -20.54 7.17
N GLY A 58 7.56 -20.99 6.87
CA GLY A 58 8.80 -20.26 7.16
C GLY A 58 9.27 -19.29 6.06
N VAL A 59 8.42 -18.98 5.08
CA VAL A 59 8.76 -18.09 3.95
C VAL A 59 8.04 -16.75 4.13
N PRO A 60 8.72 -15.58 4.01
CA PRO A 60 8.09 -14.27 4.10
C PRO A 60 6.90 -14.13 3.14
N ALA A 61 5.71 -13.92 3.69
CA ALA A 61 4.47 -13.82 2.94
C ALA A 61 3.55 -12.74 3.51
N CYS A 62 2.84 -12.05 2.62
CA CYS A 62 1.80 -11.12 3.01
C CYS A 62 0.62 -11.16 2.03
N LEU A 63 -0.48 -10.60 2.49
CA LEU A 63 -1.78 -10.68 1.85
C LEU A 63 -2.42 -9.30 1.86
N TRP A 64 -2.85 -8.87 0.69
CA TRP A 64 -3.49 -7.58 0.49
C TRP A 64 -4.68 -7.67 -0.46
N ARG A 65 -5.55 -6.66 -0.41
CA ARG A 65 -6.67 -6.51 -1.33
C ARG A 65 -6.22 -5.87 -2.64
N ARG A 66 -7.10 -5.85 -3.65
CA ARG A 66 -6.89 -5.15 -4.94
C ARG A 66 -6.64 -3.64 -4.82
N THR A 67 -6.92 -3.04 -3.66
CA THR A 67 -6.57 -1.64 -3.32
C THR A 67 -5.09 -1.48 -3.00
N GLY A 68 -4.39 -2.57 -2.69
CA GLY A 68 -3.02 -2.59 -2.19
C GLY A 68 -2.92 -2.64 -0.67
N GLU A 69 -4.04 -2.47 0.05
CA GLU A 69 -4.10 -2.50 1.51
C GLU A 69 -3.82 -3.90 2.06
N ILE A 70 -2.85 -3.97 2.97
CA ILE A 70 -2.39 -5.21 3.60
C ILE A 70 -3.30 -5.56 4.77
N TYR A 71 -3.82 -6.79 4.77
CA TYR A 71 -4.69 -7.29 5.84
C TYR A 71 -3.99 -8.33 6.73
N LYS A 72 -2.95 -9.00 6.21
CA LYS A 72 -2.20 -9.98 6.98
C LYS A 72 -0.78 -10.14 6.44
N GLY A 73 0.20 -10.20 7.34
CA GLY A 73 1.58 -10.59 7.05
C GLY A 73 2.02 -11.66 8.05
N ASN A 74 2.87 -12.60 7.62
CA ASN A 74 3.48 -13.53 8.56
C ASN A 74 4.64 -12.86 9.32
N ARG A 75 5.12 -13.55 10.36
CA ARG A 75 6.21 -13.04 11.19
C ARG A 75 7.47 -12.81 10.36
N GLU A 76 7.77 -13.73 9.46
CA GLU A 76 8.97 -13.70 8.61
C GLU A 76 8.95 -12.50 7.66
N PHE A 77 7.79 -12.09 7.16
CA PHE A 77 7.63 -10.85 6.37
C PHE A 77 7.78 -9.58 7.22
N CYS A 78 7.24 -9.59 8.44
CA CYS A 78 7.42 -8.47 9.36
C CYS A 78 8.90 -8.27 9.72
N GLU A 79 9.62 -9.37 9.99
CA GLU A 79 11.05 -9.39 10.24
C GLU A 79 11.86 -8.92 9.03
N LEU A 80 11.50 -9.39 7.83
CA LEU A 80 12.15 -9.00 6.57
C LEU A 80 12.09 -7.48 6.36
N ILE A 81 10.94 -6.85 6.61
CA ILE A 81 10.76 -5.41 6.44
C ILE A 81 11.20 -4.64 7.69
N GLY A 82 11.35 -5.30 8.84
CA GLY A 82 11.67 -4.65 10.11
C GLY A 82 10.53 -3.82 10.67
N LEU A 83 9.28 -4.15 10.36
CA LEU A 83 8.09 -3.52 10.91
C LEU A 83 7.39 -4.42 11.93
N GLU A 84 6.63 -3.80 12.83
CA GLU A 84 5.82 -4.55 13.79
C GLU A 84 4.60 -5.18 13.10
N GLY A 85 4.25 -6.41 13.51
CA GLY A 85 3.09 -7.13 12.96
C GLY A 85 1.73 -6.44 13.17
N SER A 86 1.65 -5.47 14.09
CA SER A 86 0.45 -4.65 14.33
C SER A 86 0.15 -3.67 13.17
N MET A 87 1.17 -3.27 12.41
CA MET A 87 1.01 -2.41 11.23
C MET A 87 0.64 -3.17 9.96
N MET A 88 0.90 -4.48 9.92
CA MET A 88 0.67 -5.37 8.77
C MET A 88 -0.74 -5.98 8.77
N ARG A 89 -1.70 -5.33 9.43
CA ARG A 89 -3.09 -5.78 9.59
C ARG A 89 -4.05 -4.61 9.38
N ASP A 90 -5.31 -4.93 9.14
CA ASP A 90 -6.44 -3.99 9.06
C ASP A 90 -6.31 -2.89 7.98
N GLY A 91 -5.50 -3.11 6.93
CA GLY A 91 -5.36 -2.15 5.84
C GLY A 91 -4.59 -0.86 6.20
N ARG A 92 -3.88 -0.84 7.33
CA ARG A 92 -3.10 0.34 7.77
C ARG A 92 -1.95 0.72 6.84
N LEU A 93 -1.48 -0.26 6.08
CA LEU A 93 -0.36 -0.13 5.15
C LEU A 93 -0.74 -0.63 3.78
N CYS A 94 -0.23 0.02 2.76
CA CYS A 94 -0.32 -0.47 1.40
C CYS A 94 1.00 -1.10 0.93
N ILE A 95 0.90 -2.18 0.14
CA ILE A 95 2.08 -2.91 -0.35
C ILE A 95 3.03 -2.04 -1.18
N TYR A 96 2.49 -1.12 -1.98
CA TYR A 96 3.28 -0.19 -2.79
C TYR A 96 4.04 0.85 -1.96
N GLU A 97 3.75 1.00 -0.66
CA GLU A 97 4.51 1.87 0.25
C GLU A 97 5.76 1.18 0.81
N LEU A 98 5.73 -0.15 0.82
CA LEU A 98 6.83 -1.02 1.24
C LEU A 98 7.78 -1.34 0.09
N MET A 99 7.30 -1.27 -1.15
CA MET A 99 8.12 -1.48 -2.35
C MET A 99 8.89 -0.21 -2.73
N ALA A 100 10.06 -0.38 -3.32
CA ALA A 100 10.70 0.69 -4.08
C ALA A 100 9.83 1.09 -5.26
N GLU A 101 9.96 2.33 -5.70
CA GLU A 101 9.12 2.95 -6.71
C GLU A 101 9.07 2.14 -8.02
N GLU A 102 10.23 1.77 -8.57
CA GLU A 102 10.30 0.96 -9.80
C GLU A 102 9.64 -0.41 -9.65
N SER A 103 9.76 -1.01 -8.47
CA SER A 103 9.15 -2.31 -8.17
C SER A 103 7.63 -2.22 -8.04
N ALA A 104 7.12 -1.09 -7.53
CA ALA A 104 5.69 -0.84 -7.47
C ALA A 104 5.08 -0.68 -8.86
N VAL A 105 5.74 0.04 -9.78
CA VAL A 105 5.30 0.17 -11.18
C VAL A 105 5.24 -1.20 -11.85
N ASN A 106 6.32 -1.97 -11.77
CA ASN A 106 6.43 -3.30 -12.35
C ASN A 106 5.36 -4.27 -11.81
N TYR A 107 5.05 -4.19 -10.51
CA TYR A 107 3.95 -4.94 -9.91
C TYR A 107 2.60 -4.57 -10.54
N TRP A 108 2.29 -3.27 -10.67
CA TRP A 108 1.00 -2.82 -11.21
C TRP A 108 0.81 -3.13 -12.70
N GLU A 109 1.87 -3.06 -13.49
CA GLU A 109 1.85 -3.49 -14.90
C GLU A 109 1.53 -4.99 -15.00
N LYS A 110 2.28 -5.83 -14.27
CA LYS A 110 2.05 -7.27 -14.23
C LYS A 110 0.65 -7.60 -13.72
N TYR A 111 0.22 -6.97 -12.63
CA TYR A 111 -1.12 -7.11 -12.09
C TYR A 111 -2.17 -6.71 -13.13
N GLY A 112 -1.99 -5.62 -13.87
CA GLY A 112 -2.91 -5.20 -14.94
C GLY A 112 -3.12 -6.25 -16.02
N HIS A 113 -2.08 -6.96 -16.41
CA HIS A 113 -2.17 -8.04 -17.39
C HIS A 113 -2.88 -9.27 -16.85
N VAL A 114 -2.58 -9.69 -15.61
CA VAL A 114 -3.17 -10.90 -15.04
C VAL A 114 -4.49 -10.66 -14.33
N ALA A 115 -4.87 -9.44 -13.95
CA ALA A 115 -6.01 -9.14 -13.08
C ALA A 115 -7.38 -9.53 -13.64
N PHE A 116 -7.52 -9.88 -14.92
CA PHE A 116 -8.76 -10.47 -15.48
C PHE A 116 -8.48 -11.72 -16.33
N ASP A 117 -7.25 -12.20 -16.36
CA ASP A 117 -6.90 -13.47 -16.99
C ASP A 117 -7.18 -14.62 -16.01
N SER A 118 -8.05 -15.55 -16.42
CA SER A 118 -8.35 -16.75 -15.62
C SER A 118 -7.33 -17.87 -15.81
N SER A 119 -6.53 -17.82 -16.89
CA SER A 119 -5.50 -18.82 -17.17
C SER A 119 -4.26 -18.63 -16.29
N GLN A 120 -3.93 -17.37 -15.98
CA GLN A 120 -2.77 -17.02 -15.15
C GLN A 120 -3.22 -16.63 -13.74
N LYS A 121 -2.83 -17.45 -12.76
CA LYS A 121 -3.14 -17.21 -11.35
C LYS A 121 -1.97 -16.65 -10.57
N ALA A 122 -0.74 -16.85 -11.05
CA ALA A 122 0.47 -16.45 -10.34
C ALA A 122 1.47 -15.83 -11.30
N VAL A 123 2.23 -14.86 -10.79
CA VAL A 123 3.31 -14.18 -11.49
C VAL A 123 4.55 -14.18 -10.60
N LEU A 124 5.70 -14.43 -11.20
CA LEU A 124 7.02 -14.33 -10.56
C LEU A 124 7.79 -13.17 -11.19
N THR A 125 8.44 -12.36 -10.36
CA THR A 125 9.23 -11.19 -10.75
C THR A 125 10.28 -10.88 -9.69
N SER A 126 11.22 -9.98 -9.99
CA SER A 126 12.00 -9.31 -8.96
C SER A 126 11.19 -8.16 -8.33
N CYS A 127 11.51 -7.84 -7.08
CA CYS A 127 10.99 -6.70 -6.33
C CYS A 127 12.05 -6.22 -5.35
N VAL A 128 12.15 -4.91 -5.14
CA VAL A 128 12.98 -4.29 -4.12
C VAL A 128 12.06 -3.77 -3.03
N LEU A 129 12.27 -4.21 -1.79
CA LEU A 129 11.53 -3.77 -0.61
C LEU A 129 12.35 -2.74 0.19
N ARG A 130 11.66 -1.88 0.93
CA ARG A 130 12.25 -0.92 1.85
C ARG A 130 12.30 -1.52 3.25
N TYR A 131 13.46 -1.49 3.89
CA TYR A 131 13.65 -1.93 5.26
C TYR A 131 13.40 -0.78 6.24
N ARG A 132 12.54 -0.98 7.23
CA ARG A 132 12.10 0.02 8.21
C ARG A 132 11.63 1.33 7.56
N PRO A 133 10.63 1.29 6.67
CA PRO A 133 10.07 2.51 6.11
C PRO A 133 9.46 3.36 7.23
N VAL A 134 9.64 4.68 7.16
CA VAL A 134 9.00 5.62 8.10
C VAL A 134 7.52 5.70 7.75
N VAL A 135 6.72 4.88 8.42
CA VAL A 135 5.26 4.87 8.28
C VAL A 135 4.69 5.83 9.31
N ASN A 136 4.04 6.91 8.87
CA ASN A 136 3.27 7.77 9.78
C ASN A 136 1.87 7.17 9.95
N PRO A 137 1.49 6.67 11.13
CA PRO A 137 0.19 6.02 11.35
C PRO A 137 -1.02 6.98 11.33
N ASN A 138 -0.82 8.29 11.11
CA ASN A 138 -1.86 9.31 11.21
C ASN A 138 -2.52 9.73 9.88
N SER A 139 -2.38 8.98 8.79
CA SER A 139 -3.22 9.19 7.61
C SER A 139 -4.61 8.58 7.81
N ASN A 140 -5.42 9.20 8.66
CA ASN A 140 -6.86 8.93 8.70
C ASN A 140 -7.48 9.38 7.37
N ASN A 141 -7.58 8.46 6.42
CA ASN A 141 -8.41 8.61 5.22
C ASN A 141 -9.88 8.64 5.64
N SER A 142 -10.34 9.80 6.09
CA SER A 142 -11.76 10.12 6.22
C SER A 142 -12.31 10.50 4.83
N ALA A 143 -12.51 9.50 3.98
CA ALA A 143 -13.38 9.64 2.82
C ALA A 143 -14.84 9.57 3.28
N GLY A 144 -15.35 10.68 3.82
CA GLY A 144 -16.72 10.78 4.33
C GLY A 144 -17.24 12.21 4.29
N SER A 145 -18.16 12.47 3.35
CA SER A 145 -19.17 13.54 3.33
C SER A 145 -18.70 15.01 3.37
N ALA A 146 -18.68 15.65 2.19
CA ALA A 146 -18.89 17.10 2.09
C ALA A 146 -20.39 17.42 2.15
N PRO A 147 -20.78 18.50 2.84
CA PRO A 147 -21.76 19.41 2.29
C PRO A 147 -21.19 20.81 2.10
N ILE A 148 -21.79 21.51 1.16
CA ILE A 148 -21.35 22.75 0.54
C ILE A 148 -22.00 23.94 1.26
N SER A 149 -21.29 25.08 1.25
CA SER A 149 -21.77 26.49 1.28
C SER A 149 -21.91 27.23 2.63
N ALA A 150 -21.05 28.23 2.86
CA ALA A 150 -21.37 29.67 2.75
C ALA A 150 -20.18 30.56 3.21
N SER A 151 -19.77 31.50 2.36
CA SER A 151 -18.73 32.55 2.58
C SER A 151 -19.25 33.74 3.43
N PRO A 152 -18.62 34.95 3.52
CA PRO A 152 -17.27 35.43 3.18
C PRO A 152 -16.61 36.43 4.20
N ASN A 153 -15.43 36.98 3.80
CA ASN A 153 -14.80 38.28 4.19
C ASN A 153 -13.95 38.31 5.49
N LYS A 154 -12.82 39.02 5.60
CA LYS A 154 -12.27 40.22 4.90
C LYS A 154 -10.76 40.40 5.23
N ASN A 155 -10.02 40.91 4.24
CA ASN A 155 -8.88 41.85 4.22
C ASN A 155 -8.03 42.15 5.48
N ASP A 156 -6.68 42.12 5.33
CA ASP A 156 -5.73 43.27 5.35
C ASP A 156 -4.28 42.71 5.41
N ASP A 157 -3.36 43.06 4.51
CA ASP A 157 -2.43 44.21 4.56
C ASP A 157 -1.52 44.21 5.82
N THR A 158 -0.22 44.49 5.82
CA THR A 158 0.77 44.88 4.81
C THR A 158 2.12 44.95 5.56
N SER A 159 3.25 44.52 4.94
CA SER A 159 4.66 44.92 5.24
C SER A 159 5.20 44.68 6.68
N ASN A 160 6.49 44.68 7.05
CA ASN A 160 7.74 45.13 6.45
C ASN A 160 8.93 44.54 7.25
N THR A 161 10.02 44.21 6.55
CA THR A 161 11.47 44.35 6.87
C THR A 161 12.05 44.13 8.28
N GLY A 162 13.11 43.31 8.35
CA GLY A 162 14.20 43.45 9.33
C GLY A 162 15.19 42.28 9.39
N THR A 163 16.35 42.40 8.74
CA THR A 163 17.60 41.64 8.97
C THR A 163 18.63 42.59 9.62
N PRO A 164 19.85 42.19 10.05
CA PRO A 164 20.38 40.92 10.62
C PRO A 164 21.27 41.15 11.89
N VAL A 165 21.50 40.15 12.77
CA VAL A 165 22.69 40.12 13.66
C VAL A 165 23.16 38.68 13.93
N LYS A 166 24.48 38.47 13.85
CA LYS A 166 25.27 37.25 14.11
C LYS A 166 25.50 37.02 15.61
N GLU A 167 25.63 35.76 16.06
CA GLU A 167 26.82 35.17 16.73
C GLU A 167 26.51 33.77 17.32
N GLU A 168 27.42 32.82 17.09
CA GLU A 168 27.49 31.43 17.59
C GLU A 168 28.13 31.36 19.01
N PRO A 169 28.47 30.19 19.58
CA PRO A 169 27.84 28.85 19.64
C PRO A 169 27.57 28.42 21.11
N SER A 170 26.68 27.46 21.34
CA SER A 170 26.67 26.72 22.62
C SER A 170 26.36 25.25 22.38
N ASP A 171 27.37 24.44 22.64
CA ASP A 171 27.31 22.99 22.82
C ASP A 171 26.22 22.63 23.83
N ASP A 172 25.19 21.93 23.39
CA ASP A 172 24.52 20.98 24.27
C ASP A 172 24.07 19.75 23.48
N ASP A 173 24.59 18.64 23.94
CA ASP A 173 24.46 17.28 23.43
C ASP A 173 23.06 16.76 23.77
N THR A 174 22.21 16.58 22.76
CA THR A 174 21.17 15.57 22.83
C THR A 174 20.90 15.05 21.43
N GLY A 175 21.53 13.91 21.12
CA GLY A 175 21.38 13.19 19.87
C GLY A 175 19.93 12.90 19.51
N ALA A 176 19.32 13.79 18.72
CA ALA A 176 18.20 13.44 17.86
C ALA A 176 18.80 12.65 16.68
N THR A 177 18.91 11.34 16.84
CA THR A 177 19.18 10.42 15.74
C THR A 177 18.07 10.61 14.71
N GLN A 178 18.38 11.37 13.65
CA GLN A 178 17.58 11.42 12.44
C GLN A 178 17.28 9.97 12.03
N PRO A 179 16.03 9.61 11.63
CA PRO A 179 15.75 8.26 11.18
C PRO A 179 16.59 8.01 9.93
N THR A 180 17.72 7.32 10.12
CA THR A 180 18.65 6.93 9.07
C THR A 180 17.88 6.17 8.01
N GLU A 181 18.07 6.58 6.76
CA GLU A 181 17.34 6.02 5.62
C GLU A 181 17.35 4.49 5.62
N ALA A 182 16.12 3.98 5.57
CA ALA A 182 15.71 2.64 5.25
C ALA A 182 16.55 2.00 4.15
N GLY A 183 17.30 0.93 4.47
CA GLY A 183 17.99 0.12 3.47
C GLY A 183 17.02 -0.52 2.47
N PHE A 184 17.51 -0.94 1.31
CA PHE A 184 16.72 -1.67 0.32
C PHE A 184 17.05 -3.16 0.34
N ILE A 185 16.05 -4.02 0.14
CA ILE A 185 16.19 -5.47 0.12
C ILE A 185 15.74 -5.99 -1.24
N ASN A 186 16.66 -6.59 -1.99
CA ASN A 186 16.33 -7.27 -3.23
C ASN A 186 15.63 -8.59 -2.91
N CYS A 187 14.49 -8.82 -3.55
CA CYS A 187 13.69 -10.02 -3.36
C CYS A 187 13.29 -10.63 -4.71
N CYS A 188 13.32 -11.95 -4.78
CA CYS A 188 12.43 -12.70 -5.66
C CYS A 188 11.02 -12.59 -5.09
N PHE A 189 10.10 -12.09 -5.90
CA PHE A 189 8.73 -11.80 -5.53
C PHE A 189 7.77 -12.59 -6.42
N SER A 190 6.88 -13.35 -5.80
CA SER A 190 5.75 -13.93 -6.49
C SER A 190 4.45 -13.44 -5.88
N PHE A 191 3.42 -13.27 -6.70
CA PHE A 191 2.07 -13.05 -6.20
C PHE A 191 1.07 -13.94 -6.90
N THR A 192 0.09 -14.41 -6.14
CA THR A 192 -1.03 -15.20 -6.61
C THR A 192 -2.32 -14.42 -6.41
N ILE A 193 -3.16 -14.36 -7.45
CA ILE A 193 -4.47 -13.69 -7.41
C ILE A 193 -5.55 -14.72 -7.13
N ARG A 194 -6.30 -14.51 -6.05
CA ARG A 194 -7.57 -15.18 -5.77
C ARG A 194 -8.71 -14.32 -6.29
N ARG A 195 -9.65 -14.97 -6.99
CA ARG A 195 -10.81 -14.32 -7.59
C ARG A 195 -12.07 -14.76 -6.89
N ASP A 196 -13.05 -13.88 -6.85
CA ASP A 196 -14.41 -14.24 -6.46
C ASP A 196 -15.14 -15.00 -7.58
N LYS A 197 -16.41 -15.33 -7.32
CA LYS A 197 -17.29 -16.05 -8.25
C LYS A 197 -17.55 -15.28 -9.56
N TRP A 198 -17.36 -13.96 -9.57
CA TRP A 198 -17.54 -13.08 -10.71
C TRP A 198 -16.21 -12.76 -11.43
N GLY A 199 -15.11 -13.41 -11.01
CA GLY A 199 -13.81 -13.27 -11.62
C GLY A 199 -13.05 -12.01 -11.17
N ILE A 200 -13.55 -11.25 -10.20
CA ILE A 200 -12.86 -10.08 -9.66
C ILE A 200 -11.79 -10.54 -8.67
N PRO A 201 -10.54 -10.03 -8.74
CA PRO A 201 -9.54 -10.23 -7.70
C PRO A 201 -10.08 -9.79 -6.33
N SER A 202 -10.24 -10.74 -5.42
CA SER A 202 -10.67 -10.50 -4.04
C SER A 202 -9.50 -10.42 -3.09
N MET A 203 -8.44 -11.19 -3.35
CA MET A 203 -7.26 -11.28 -2.50
C MET A 203 -6.01 -11.56 -3.33
N ILE A 204 -4.90 -10.93 -2.96
CA ILE A 204 -3.58 -11.18 -3.52
C ILE A 204 -2.68 -11.69 -2.40
N VAL A 205 -1.97 -12.78 -2.66
CA VAL A 205 -1.00 -13.37 -1.73
C VAL A 205 0.38 -13.27 -2.35
N GLY A 206 1.26 -12.52 -1.70
CA GLY A 206 2.66 -12.35 -2.10
C GLY A 206 3.60 -13.17 -1.25
N ASN A 207 4.60 -13.79 -1.90
CA ASN A 207 5.74 -14.42 -1.24
C ASN A 207 7.02 -13.71 -1.66
N PHE A 208 7.91 -13.50 -0.70
CA PHE A 208 9.15 -12.75 -0.85
C PHE A 208 10.33 -13.60 -0.38
N ILE A 209 11.35 -13.70 -1.21
CA ILE A 209 12.59 -14.41 -0.89
C ILE A 209 13.72 -13.42 -1.10
N ALA A 210 14.41 -13.03 -0.03
CA ALA A 210 15.55 -12.14 -0.11
C ALA A 210 16.68 -12.77 -0.94
N CYS A 211 17.34 -11.96 -1.75
CA CYS A 211 18.45 -12.35 -2.63
C CYS A 211 19.76 -11.67 -2.24
#